data_AF-A0A951MTV0-F1
#
_entry.id   AF-A0A951MTV0-F1
#
_cell.length_a   1.000
_cell.length_b   1.000
_cell.length_c   1.000
_cell.angle_alpha   90.00
_cell.angle_beta   90.00
_cell.angle_gamma   90.00
#
_symmetry.space_group_name_H-M   'P 1'
#
loop_
_entity.id
_entity.type
_entity.pdbx_description
1 polymer ?
#
loop_
_entity_poly.entity_id
_entity_poly.type
_entity_poly.pdbx_seq_one_letter_code
_entity_poly.pdbx_strand_id
1 'polypeptide(L)'
;MHTILASAINPSAGVHPVTASAAELRAVESATEASLREAPYYLERYGERGRLFGASDGGWLVTLCRGDADFVERQVLWLGRVLASRGMPRWLLQRHLELLHDALTGAIPEHGGRYRALLDGAALLRDQQRQHLAEADARALAAAFDAEADADWVARLPGMGRILAAAVADEAAGIANAVDSVEEWVTDPARFPDRWINAVQSALAAGRRSVRRGG
;
A
#
# COMPACT_ATOMS: atom_id res chain seq x y z
N MET A 1 5.36 -17.74 23.52
CA MET A 1 4.54 -16.91 22.61
C MET A 1 3.86 -17.85 21.63
N HIS A 2 2.55 -17.70 21.41
CA HIS A 2 1.86 -18.51 20.40
C HIS A 2 1.78 -17.73 19.09
N THR A 3 2.51 -18.22 18.10
CA THR A 3 2.40 -17.84 16.69
C THR A 3 1.90 -19.05 15.92
N ILE A 4 1.25 -18.81 14.79
CA ILE A 4 0.94 -19.84 13.80
C ILE A 4 1.70 -19.53 12.51
N LEU A 5 1.75 -20.48 11.59
CA LEU A 5 2.30 -20.25 10.25
C LEU A 5 1.31 -19.44 9.43
N ALA A 6 1.79 -18.51 8.61
CA ALA A 6 0.93 -17.77 7.67
C ALA A 6 0.13 -18.71 6.75
N SER A 7 0.73 -19.84 6.36
CA SER A 7 0.06 -20.89 5.58
C SER A 7 -1.20 -21.48 6.24
N ALA A 8 -1.36 -21.33 7.57
CA ALA A 8 -2.55 -21.77 8.29
C ALA A 8 -3.78 -20.86 8.07
N ILE A 9 -3.56 -19.60 7.70
CA ILE A 9 -4.63 -18.62 7.42
C ILE A 9 -4.70 -18.23 5.94
N ASN A 10 -3.61 -18.39 5.20
CA ASN A 10 -3.53 -18.19 3.75
C ASN A 10 -2.68 -19.32 3.16
N PRO A 11 -3.27 -20.38 2.58
CA PRO A 11 -2.52 -21.49 2.00
C PRO A 11 -1.55 -21.10 0.88
N SER A 12 -1.73 -19.92 0.28
CA SER A 12 -0.83 -19.37 -0.75
C SER A 12 0.31 -18.51 -0.18
N ALA A 13 0.34 -18.29 1.14
CA ALA A 13 1.42 -17.60 1.83
C ALA A 13 2.59 -18.53 2.16
N GLY A 14 3.71 -17.93 2.55
CA GLY A 14 4.87 -18.67 3.06
C GLY A 14 4.67 -19.24 4.48
N VAL A 15 5.76 -19.71 5.07
CA VAL A 15 5.78 -20.30 6.43
C VAL A 15 6.26 -19.31 7.50
N HIS A 16 6.14 -18.01 7.25
CA HIS A 16 6.54 -16.99 8.23
C HIS A 16 5.56 -16.96 9.41
N PRO A 17 6.01 -16.55 10.61
CA PRO A 17 5.15 -16.51 11.79
C PRO A 17 4.14 -15.36 11.68
N VAL A 18 2.90 -15.64 12.03
CA VAL A 18 1.84 -14.66 12.25
C VAL A 18 1.27 -14.80 13.66
N THR A 19 0.58 -13.79 14.16
CA THR A 19 -0.04 -13.88 15.47
C THR A 19 -1.06 -15.02 15.56
N ALA A 20 -1.07 -15.74 16.69
CA ALA A 20 -2.12 -16.72 17.01
C ALA A 20 -3.29 -16.10 17.82
N SER A 21 -3.22 -14.82 18.18
CA SER A 21 -4.27 -14.17 18.96
C SER A 21 -5.50 -13.95 18.08
N ALA A 22 -6.62 -14.60 18.43
CA ALA A 22 -7.88 -14.44 17.70
C ALA A 22 -8.37 -12.98 17.68
N ALA A 23 -8.09 -12.20 18.72
CA ALA A 23 -8.44 -10.78 18.75
C ALA A 23 -7.57 -9.95 17.78
N GLU A 24 -6.27 -10.23 17.72
CA GLU A 24 -5.36 -9.56 16.78
C GLU A 24 -5.70 -9.96 15.33
N LEU A 25 -6.02 -11.24 15.06
CA LEU A 25 -6.42 -11.71 13.73
C LEU A 25 -7.72 -11.04 13.25
N ARG A 26 -8.72 -10.88 14.12
CA ARG A 26 -9.95 -10.14 13.76
C ARG A 26 -9.68 -8.66 13.47
N ALA A 27 -8.77 -8.03 14.21
CA ALA A 27 -8.36 -6.65 13.93
C ALA A 27 -7.63 -6.53 12.59
N VAL A 28 -6.76 -7.49 12.26
CA VAL A 28 -6.09 -7.58 10.95
C VAL A 28 -7.09 -7.72 9.81
N GLU A 29 -8.09 -8.59 9.97
CA GLU A 29 -9.17 -8.76 8.99
C GLU A 29 -9.96 -7.46 8.81
N SER A 30 -10.33 -6.80 9.91
CA SER A 30 -11.04 -5.52 9.87
C SER A 30 -10.24 -4.42 9.14
N ALA A 31 -8.94 -4.30 9.42
CA ALA A 31 -8.06 -3.36 8.74
C ALA A 31 -7.87 -3.69 7.25
N THR A 32 -7.81 -4.97 6.91
CA THR A 32 -7.75 -5.46 5.52
C THR A 32 -9.01 -5.05 4.77
N GLU A 33 -10.20 -5.33 5.30
CA GLU A 33 -11.47 -4.94 4.68
C GLU A 33 -11.62 -3.41 4.57
N ALA A 34 -11.15 -2.65 5.55
CA ALA A 34 -11.10 -1.20 5.45
C ALA A 34 -10.19 -0.74 4.30
N SER A 35 -9.00 -1.33 4.16
CA SER A 35 -8.05 -0.99 3.09
C SER A 35 -8.59 -1.34 1.70
N LEU A 36 -9.28 -2.48 1.56
CA LEU A 36 -9.94 -2.88 0.32
C LEU A 36 -11.06 -1.91 -0.09
N ARG A 37 -11.81 -1.38 0.88
CA ARG A 37 -12.84 -0.35 0.62
C ARG A 37 -12.24 1.00 0.24
N GLU A 38 -11.14 1.40 0.87
CA GLU A 38 -10.45 2.66 0.54
C GLU A 38 -9.78 2.61 -0.85
N ALA A 39 -9.28 1.45 -1.26
CA ALA A 39 -8.62 1.26 -2.54
C ALA A 39 -9.19 0.03 -3.29
N PRO A 40 -10.32 0.18 -4.02
CA PRO A 40 -10.90 -0.87 -4.85
C PRO A 40 -9.93 -1.48 -5.87
N TYR A 41 -8.86 -0.74 -6.20
CA TYR A 41 -7.69 -1.21 -6.92
C TYR A 41 -7.21 -2.60 -6.50
N TYR A 42 -7.18 -2.90 -5.19
CA TYR A 42 -6.72 -4.20 -4.72
C TYR A 42 -7.55 -5.35 -5.27
N LEU A 43 -8.87 -5.21 -5.24
CA LEU A 43 -9.80 -6.25 -5.70
C LEU A 43 -9.80 -6.36 -7.21
N GLU A 44 -9.81 -5.23 -7.92
CA GLU A 44 -9.80 -5.22 -9.39
C GLU A 44 -8.52 -5.82 -9.96
N ARG A 45 -7.37 -5.56 -9.33
CA ARG A 45 -6.08 -6.07 -9.81
C ARG A 45 -5.74 -7.47 -9.32
N TYR A 46 -5.93 -7.75 -8.03
CA TYR A 46 -5.44 -8.96 -7.39
C TYR A 46 -6.54 -9.96 -7.00
N GLY A 47 -7.81 -9.56 -7.10
CA GLY A 47 -8.95 -10.37 -6.69
C GLY A 47 -8.84 -10.85 -5.24
N GLU A 48 -9.33 -12.06 -4.98
CA GLU A 48 -9.34 -12.66 -3.64
C GLU A 48 -7.94 -12.83 -3.05
N ARG A 49 -6.91 -12.95 -3.89
CA ARG A 49 -5.52 -13.02 -3.42
C ARG A 49 -5.14 -11.76 -2.66
N GLY A 50 -5.56 -10.58 -3.12
CA GLY A 50 -5.29 -9.32 -2.43
C GLY A 50 -5.78 -9.32 -0.98
N ARG A 51 -6.99 -9.85 -0.74
CA ARG A 51 -7.56 -10.01 0.61
C ARG A 51 -6.72 -10.98 1.46
N LEU A 52 -6.42 -12.16 0.93
CA LEU A 52 -5.69 -13.19 1.67
C LEU A 52 -4.27 -12.76 2.05
N PHE A 53 -3.59 -12.02 1.17
CA PHE A 53 -2.28 -11.45 1.47
C PHE A 53 -2.35 -10.33 2.51
N GLY A 54 -3.39 -9.49 2.49
CA GLY A 54 -3.63 -8.52 3.56
C GLY A 54 -3.76 -9.18 4.95
N ALA A 55 -4.47 -10.31 5.02
CA ALA A 55 -4.61 -11.06 6.27
C ALA A 55 -3.29 -11.67 6.77
N SER A 56 -2.50 -12.30 5.89
CA SER A 56 -1.21 -12.89 6.28
C SER A 56 -0.16 -11.85 6.62
N ASP A 57 -0.02 -10.81 5.79
CA ASP A 57 0.99 -9.77 5.98
C ASP A 57 0.65 -8.91 7.20
N GLY A 58 -0.64 -8.59 7.42
CA GLY A 58 -1.10 -7.92 8.64
C GLY A 58 -0.81 -8.76 9.89
N GLY A 59 -1.10 -10.06 9.86
CA GLY A 59 -0.78 -10.98 10.95
C GLY A 59 0.72 -11.05 11.27
N TRP A 60 1.57 -10.97 10.25
CA TRP A 60 3.02 -10.88 10.39
C TRP A 60 3.46 -9.53 10.97
N LEU A 61 2.95 -8.40 10.46
CA LEU A 61 3.22 -7.05 10.97
C LEU A 61 2.92 -6.91 12.47
N VAL A 62 1.84 -7.55 12.95
CA VAL A 62 1.54 -7.60 14.40
C VAL A 62 2.65 -8.28 15.20
N THR A 63 3.26 -9.35 14.66
CA THR A 63 4.38 -10.02 15.34
C THR A 63 5.61 -9.12 15.44
N LEU A 64 5.84 -8.28 14.42
CA LEU A 64 6.98 -7.35 14.39
C LEU A 64 6.89 -6.28 15.47
N CYS A 65 5.68 -5.84 15.84
CA CYS A 65 5.47 -4.81 16.87
C CYS A 65 6.04 -5.17 18.26
N ARG A 66 6.48 -6.42 18.46
CA ARG A 66 7.15 -6.89 19.69
C ARG A 66 8.68 -6.81 19.62
N GLY A 67 9.22 -6.52 18.44
CA GLY A 67 10.65 -6.39 18.20
C GLY A 67 11.18 -5.00 18.53
N ASP A 68 12.49 -4.84 18.33
CA ASP A 68 13.18 -3.57 18.40
C ASP A 68 12.74 -2.62 17.27
N ALA A 69 12.71 -1.31 17.53
CA ALA A 69 12.23 -0.30 16.60
C ALA A 69 12.98 -0.32 15.25
N ASP A 70 14.32 -0.39 15.28
CA ASP A 70 15.13 -0.42 14.06
C ASP A 70 14.85 -1.68 13.23
N PHE A 71 14.55 -2.79 13.91
CA PHE A 71 14.15 -4.02 13.22
C PHE A 71 12.80 -3.86 12.53
N VAL A 72 11.79 -3.31 13.21
CA VAL A 72 10.46 -3.06 12.61
C VAL A 72 10.57 -2.14 11.41
N GLU A 73 11.31 -1.03 11.53
CA GLU A 73 11.52 -0.09 10.43
C GLU A 73 12.13 -0.78 9.21
N ARG A 74 13.21 -1.55 9.40
CA ARG A 74 13.83 -2.30 8.29
C ARG A 74 12.86 -3.27 7.62
N GLN A 75 11.99 -3.94 8.40
CA GLN A 75 11.00 -4.86 7.86
C GLN A 75 9.89 -4.12 7.08
N VAL A 76 9.41 -3.00 7.58
CA VAL A 76 8.41 -2.16 6.89
C VAL A 76 8.98 -1.62 5.57
N LEU A 77 10.22 -1.12 5.58
CA LEU A 77 10.91 -0.66 4.37
C LEU A 77 11.16 -1.78 3.35
N TRP A 78 11.50 -2.97 3.83
CA TRP A 78 11.64 -4.14 2.97
C TRP A 78 10.31 -4.53 2.34
N LEU A 79 9.23 -4.67 3.14
CA LEU A 79 7.91 -5.03 2.64
C LEU A 79 7.42 -3.99 1.63
N GLY A 80 7.56 -2.71 1.94
CA GLY A 80 7.17 -1.62 1.04
C GLY A 80 7.86 -1.70 -0.32
N ARG A 81 9.17 -2.01 -0.35
CA ARG A 81 9.90 -2.20 -1.62
C ARG A 81 9.41 -3.42 -2.41
N VAL A 82 9.19 -4.54 -1.72
CA VAL A 82 8.69 -5.77 -2.32
C VAL A 82 7.31 -5.55 -2.94
N LEU A 83 6.40 -4.91 -2.22
CA LEU A 83 5.05 -4.62 -2.68
C LEU A 83 5.04 -3.60 -3.84
N ALA A 84 5.81 -2.51 -3.73
CA ALA A 84 5.89 -1.50 -4.78
C ALA A 84 6.41 -2.07 -6.10
N SER A 85 7.44 -2.93 -6.07
CA SER A 85 7.96 -3.61 -7.28
C SER A 85 6.95 -4.54 -7.98
N ARG A 86 5.85 -4.87 -7.28
CA ARG A 86 4.75 -5.72 -7.77
C ARG A 86 3.48 -4.93 -8.03
N GLY A 87 3.59 -3.60 -8.07
CA GLY A 87 2.49 -2.72 -8.40
C GLY A 87 1.55 -2.44 -7.22
N MET A 88 2.05 -2.51 -5.99
CA MET A 88 1.38 -1.97 -4.81
C MET A 88 2.24 -0.84 -4.22
N PRO A 89 2.09 0.41 -4.71
CA PRO A 89 2.93 1.52 -4.26
C PRO A 89 2.93 1.67 -2.75
N ARG A 90 4.04 2.12 -2.16
CA ARG A 90 4.26 2.18 -0.69
C ARG A 90 3.21 2.98 0.06
N TRP A 91 2.53 3.92 -0.61
CA TRP A 91 1.38 4.63 -0.06
C TRP A 91 0.25 3.69 0.41
N LEU A 92 0.00 2.61 -0.33
CA LEU A 92 -1.00 1.61 0.02
C LEU A 92 -0.62 0.86 1.32
N LEU A 93 0.65 0.49 1.47
CA LEU A 93 1.17 -0.10 2.71
C LEU A 93 1.11 0.90 3.88
N GLN A 94 1.52 2.15 3.66
CA GLN A 94 1.41 3.22 4.65
C GLN A 94 -0.02 3.29 5.19
N ARG A 95 -1.01 3.36 4.30
CA ARG A 95 -2.42 3.49 4.70
C ARG A 95 -2.93 2.22 5.40
N HIS A 96 -2.49 1.05 4.97
CA HIS A 96 -2.81 -0.20 5.67
C HIS A 96 -2.23 -0.24 7.10
N LEU A 97 -1.00 0.23 7.32
CA LEU A 97 -0.39 0.30 8.65
C LEU A 97 -1.17 1.20 9.60
N GLU A 98 -1.62 2.36 9.11
CA GLU A 98 -2.45 3.29 9.86
C GLU A 98 -3.82 2.64 10.21
N LEU A 99 -4.48 1.95 9.26
CA LEU A 99 -5.73 1.22 9.54
C LEU A 99 -5.53 0.06 10.52
N LEU A 100 -4.42 -0.66 10.40
CA LEU A 100 -4.09 -1.79 11.26
C LEU A 100 -3.85 -1.32 12.70
N HIS A 101 -3.17 -0.19 12.88
CA HIS A 101 -3.02 0.43 14.20
C HIS A 101 -4.39 0.76 14.82
N ASP A 102 -5.27 1.41 14.07
CA ASP A 102 -6.59 1.83 14.58
C ASP A 102 -7.45 0.61 14.95
N ALA A 103 -7.45 -0.42 14.11
CA ALA A 103 -8.17 -1.66 14.39
C ALA A 103 -7.62 -2.40 15.62
N LEU A 104 -6.30 -2.49 15.76
CA LEU A 104 -5.65 -3.17 16.89
C LEU A 104 -5.82 -2.43 18.20
N THR A 105 -5.70 -1.10 18.19
CA THR A 105 -5.88 -0.27 19.39
C THR A 105 -7.34 -0.20 19.83
N GLY A 106 -8.28 -0.24 18.88
CA GLY A 106 -9.71 -0.38 19.18
C GLY A 106 -10.07 -1.75 19.76
N ALA A 107 -9.46 -2.82 19.25
CA ALA A 107 -9.76 -4.18 19.70
C ALA A 107 -9.02 -4.58 21.00
N ILE A 108 -7.80 -4.07 21.22
CA ILE A 108 -6.94 -4.43 22.35
C ILE A 108 -6.20 -3.17 22.87
N PRO A 109 -6.90 -2.25 23.55
CA PRO A 109 -6.33 -0.97 23.98
C PRO A 109 -5.11 -1.12 24.89
N GLU A 110 -5.04 -2.19 25.69
CA GLU A 110 -3.97 -2.44 26.66
C GLU A 110 -2.61 -2.63 25.98
N HIS A 111 -2.60 -2.99 24.69
CA HIS A 111 -1.39 -3.13 23.89
C HIS A 111 -1.09 -1.92 22.99
N GLY A 112 -1.80 -0.80 23.15
CA GLY A 112 -1.69 0.34 22.23
C GLY A 112 -0.27 0.90 22.09
N GLY A 113 0.49 0.98 23.18
CA GLY A 113 1.90 1.42 23.13
C GLY A 113 2.79 0.54 22.25
N ARG A 114 2.48 -0.76 22.17
CA ARG A 114 3.20 -1.72 21.31
C ARG A 114 2.88 -1.51 19.83
N TYR A 115 1.61 -1.21 19.51
CA TYR A 115 1.19 -1.02 18.12
C TYR A 115 1.66 0.29 17.51
N ARG A 116 2.18 1.24 18.32
CA ARG A 116 2.72 2.52 17.84
C ARG A 116 3.79 2.33 16.76
N ALA A 117 4.54 1.22 16.80
CA ALA A 117 5.53 0.88 15.78
C ALA A 117 4.95 0.82 14.35
N LEU A 118 3.64 0.54 14.19
CA LEU A 118 2.96 0.60 12.90
C LEU A 118 2.81 2.04 12.38
N LEU A 119 2.47 2.99 13.27
CA LEU A 119 2.38 4.40 12.92
C LEU A 119 3.76 4.99 12.62
N ASP A 120 4.78 4.58 13.38
CA ASP A 120 6.16 4.98 13.12
C ASP A 120 6.61 4.47 11.74
N GLY A 121 6.31 3.22 11.39
CA GLY A 121 6.54 2.67 10.06
C GLY A 121 5.76 3.39 8.95
N ALA A 122 4.51 3.77 9.18
CA ALA A 122 3.73 4.55 8.22
C ALA A 122 4.32 5.96 8.01
N ALA A 123 4.72 6.63 9.09
CA ALA A 123 5.36 7.93 9.02
C ALA A 123 6.68 7.86 8.24
N LEU A 124 7.49 6.84 8.47
CA LEU A 124 8.74 6.59 7.74
C LEU A 124 8.51 6.46 6.22
N LEU A 125 7.51 5.67 5.79
CA LEU A 125 7.16 5.52 4.37
C LEU A 125 6.72 6.86 3.75
N ARG A 126 5.89 7.61 4.48
CA ARG A 126 5.41 8.94 4.04
C ARG A 126 6.55 9.93 3.89
N ASP A 127 7.49 9.95 4.84
CA ASP A 127 8.62 10.87 4.81
C ASP A 127 9.57 10.54 3.66
N GLN A 128 9.84 9.25 3.41
CA GLN A 128 10.60 8.82 2.23
C GLN A 128 9.92 9.21 0.92
N GLN A 129 8.59 9.05 0.82
CA GLN A 129 7.85 9.47 -0.37
C GLN A 129 8.00 10.98 -0.62
N ARG A 130 7.89 11.79 0.44
CA ARG A 130 7.98 13.26 0.38
C ARG A 130 9.37 13.80 0.02
N GLN A 131 10.42 13.00 0.20
CA GLN A 131 11.75 13.35 -0.29
C GLN A 131 11.78 13.43 -1.82
N HIS A 132 11.01 12.59 -2.51
CA HIS A 132 11.02 12.50 -3.96
C HIS A 132 9.89 13.28 -4.64
N LEU A 133 8.70 13.32 -4.04
CA LEU A 133 7.54 14.02 -4.60
C LEU A 133 6.82 14.78 -3.50
N ALA A 134 6.67 16.10 -3.65
CA ALA A 134 5.98 16.90 -2.64
C ALA A 134 4.52 16.47 -2.53
N GLU A 135 3.94 16.54 -1.33
CA GLU A 135 2.51 16.25 -1.13
C GLU A 135 1.61 17.12 -2.02
N ALA A 136 1.97 18.40 -2.21
CA ALA A 136 1.23 19.30 -3.08
C ALA A 136 1.25 18.83 -4.54
N ASP A 137 2.41 18.40 -5.03
CA ASP A 137 2.59 17.91 -6.39
C ASP A 137 1.86 16.57 -6.59
N ALA A 138 1.96 15.66 -5.62
CA ALA A 138 1.24 14.38 -5.64
C ALA A 138 -0.28 14.59 -5.68
N ARG A 139 -0.82 15.55 -4.91
CA ARG A 139 -2.25 15.90 -4.96
C ARG A 139 -2.64 16.57 -6.26
N ALA A 140 -1.80 17.46 -6.80
CA ALA A 140 -2.06 18.11 -8.08
C ALA A 140 -2.09 17.10 -9.23
N LEU A 141 -1.16 16.14 -9.23
CA LEU A 141 -1.13 15.03 -10.19
C LEU A 141 -2.37 14.15 -10.09
N ALA A 142 -2.77 13.79 -8.86
CA ALA A 142 -3.96 12.98 -8.65
C ALA A 142 -5.23 13.70 -9.15
N ALA A 143 -5.39 14.98 -8.82
CA ALA A 143 -6.53 15.77 -9.27
C ALA A 143 -6.53 15.99 -10.80
N ALA A 144 -5.37 16.19 -11.40
CA ALA A 144 -5.25 16.32 -12.85
C ALA A 144 -5.65 15.02 -13.57
N PHE A 145 -5.20 13.87 -13.05
CA PHE A 145 -5.64 12.56 -13.55
C PHE A 145 -7.15 12.41 -13.48
N ASP A 146 -7.76 12.68 -12.31
CA ASP A 146 -9.21 12.52 -12.12
C ASP A 146 -10.02 13.45 -13.05
N ALA A 147 -9.48 14.62 -13.41
CA ALA A 147 -10.12 15.56 -14.34
C ALA A 147 -10.00 15.14 -15.82
N GLU A 148 -8.92 14.46 -16.19
CA GLU A 148 -8.65 14.03 -17.57
C GLU A 148 -9.33 12.69 -17.89
N ALA A 149 -9.29 11.76 -16.93
CA ALA A 149 -9.83 10.42 -17.04
C ALA A 149 -11.36 10.41 -17.21
N ASP A 150 -11.87 9.25 -17.63
CA ASP A 150 -13.31 9.03 -17.74
C ASP A 150 -13.97 8.94 -16.35
N ALA A 151 -15.08 9.65 -16.14
CA ALA A 151 -15.70 9.79 -14.83
C ALA A 151 -16.24 8.46 -14.28
N ASP A 152 -16.74 7.57 -15.14
CA ASP A 152 -17.27 6.27 -14.71
C ASP A 152 -16.12 5.38 -14.21
N TRP A 153 -14.95 5.47 -14.87
CA TRP A 153 -13.75 4.75 -14.44
C TRP A 153 -13.12 5.33 -13.18
N VAL A 154 -13.09 6.65 -13.02
CA VAL A 154 -12.66 7.30 -11.76
C VAL A 154 -13.56 6.86 -10.60
N ALA A 155 -14.87 6.76 -10.82
CA ALA A 155 -15.81 6.27 -9.81
C ALA A 155 -15.60 4.79 -9.47
N ARG A 156 -15.23 3.95 -10.44
CA ARG A 156 -14.93 2.53 -10.24
C ARG A 156 -13.60 2.28 -9.53
N LEU A 157 -12.58 3.09 -9.84
CA LEU A 157 -11.22 2.98 -9.29
C LEU A 157 -10.81 4.29 -8.61
N PRO A 158 -11.50 4.68 -7.51
CA PRO A 158 -11.20 5.91 -6.82
C PRO A 158 -9.79 5.90 -6.26
N GLY A 159 -9.13 7.06 -6.30
CA GLY A 159 -7.77 7.23 -5.78
C GLY A 159 -6.66 6.76 -6.71
N MET A 160 -6.98 6.36 -7.96
CA MET A 160 -5.96 5.93 -8.92
C MET A 160 -4.88 7.00 -9.17
N GLY A 161 -5.27 8.28 -9.30
CA GLY A 161 -4.30 9.36 -9.47
C GLY A 161 -3.26 9.42 -8.34
N ARG A 162 -3.65 9.08 -7.10
CA ARG A 162 -2.73 9.00 -5.96
C ARG A 162 -1.85 7.74 -6.01
N ILE A 163 -2.38 6.61 -6.49
CA ILE A 163 -1.59 5.40 -6.74
C ILE A 163 -0.51 5.67 -7.78
N LEU A 164 -0.84 6.37 -8.88
CA LEU A 164 0.12 6.75 -9.92
C LEU A 164 1.21 7.68 -9.37
N ALA A 165 0.82 8.72 -8.62
CA ALA A 165 1.78 9.62 -7.97
C ALA A 165 2.70 8.88 -6.98
N ALA A 166 2.15 7.92 -6.23
CA ALA A 166 2.93 7.09 -5.32
C ALA A 166 3.91 6.17 -6.06
N ALA A 167 3.49 5.56 -7.18
CA ALA A 167 4.35 4.72 -8.01
C ALA A 167 5.54 5.51 -8.57
N VAL A 168 5.31 6.75 -9.01
CA VAL A 168 6.37 7.67 -9.46
C VAL A 168 7.34 8.00 -8.32
N ALA A 169 6.84 8.28 -7.13
CA ALA A 169 7.71 8.55 -5.98
C ALA A 169 8.53 7.30 -5.56
N ASP A 170 7.98 6.10 -5.77
CA ASP A 170 8.67 4.84 -5.53
C ASP A 170 9.76 4.55 -6.57
N GLU A 171 9.48 4.83 -7.86
CA GLU A 171 10.49 4.79 -8.94
C GLU A 171 11.63 5.75 -8.64
N ALA A 172 11.32 6.99 -8.24
CA ALA A 172 12.32 7.99 -7.86
C ALA A 172 13.15 7.60 -6.63
N ALA A 173 12.60 6.76 -5.75
CA ALA A 173 13.30 6.16 -4.61
C ALA A 173 14.18 4.96 -5.00
N GLY A 174 14.29 4.65 -6.30
CA GLY A 174 15.13 3.57 -6.82
C GLY A 174 14.48 2.18 -6.71
N ILE A 175 13.15 2.11 -6.55
CA ILE A 175 12.44 0.83 -6.52
C ILE A 175 12.18 0.36 -7.96
N ALA A 176 12.85 -0.72 -8.35
CA ALA A 176 12.69 -1.32 -9.68
C ALA A 176 11.23 -1.73 -9.93
N ASN A 177 10.76 -1.53 -11.17
CA ASN A 177 9.43 -1.86 -11.67
C ASN A 177 8.26 -1.17 -10.94
N ALA A 178 8.52 -0.13 -10.12
CA ALA A 178 7.47 0.51 -9.34
C ALA A 178 6.38 1.16 -10.22
N VAL A 179 6.77 1.90 -11.27
CA VAL A 179 5.82 2.43 -12.25
C VAL A 179 5.41 1.35 -13.24
N ASP A 180 6.36 0.65 -13.85
CA ASP A 180 6.09 -0.34 -14.92
C ASP A 180 5.01 -1.36 -14.51
N SER A 181 5.10 -1.88 -13.27
CA SER A 181 4.12 -2.86 -12.77
C SER A 181 2.72 -2.27 -12.60
N VAL A 182 2.59 -1.00 -12.23
CA VAL A 182 1.28 -0.33 -12.16
C VAL A 182 0.79 -0.03 -13.57
N GLU A 183 1.63 0.60 -14.39
CA GLU A 183 1.35 1.03 -15.75
C GLU A 183 0.84 -0.14 -16.61
N GLU A 184 1.59 -1.25 -16.67
CA GLU A 184 1.24 -2.44 -17.45
C GLU A 184 -0.21 -2.91 -17.21
N TRP A 185 -0.68 -2.86 -15.95
CA TRP A 185 -2.04 -3.26 -15.62
C TRP A 185 -3.07 -2.16 -15.94
N VAL A 186 -2.83 -0.91 -15.52
CA VAL A 186 -3.81 0.18 -15.69
C VAL A 186 -3.90 0.69 -17.13
N THR A 187 -2.98 0.29 -18.02
CA THR A 187 -2.99 0.65 -19.45
C THR A 187 -3.33 -0.50 -20.39
N ASP A 188 -3.82 -1.64 -19.88
CA ASP A 188 -4.26 -2.77 -20.71
C ASP A 188 -5.48 -2.37 -21.57
N PRO A 189 -5.37 -2.33 -22.92
CA PRO A 189 -6.46 -1.92 -23.81
C PRO A 189 -7.62 -2.92 -23.84
N ALA A 190 -7.44 -4.15 -23.34
CA ALA A 190 -8.53 -5.10 -23.16
C ALA A 190 -9.39 -4.77 -21.91
N ARG A 191 -8.91 -3.88 -21.02
CA ARG A 191 -9.56 -3.53 -19.75
C ARG A 191 -10.04 -2.09 -19.70
N PHE A 192 -9.24 -1.17 -20.23
CA PHE A 192 -9.43 0.26 -20.06
C PHE A 192 -9.63 0.97 -21.41
N PRO A 193 -10.46 2.02 -21.46
CA PRO A 193 -10.65 2.81 -22.68
C PRO A 193 -9.44 3.73 -22.93
N ASP A 194 -9.23 4.11 -24.20
CA ASP A 194 -8.12 4.98 -24.63
C ASP A 194 -7.99 6.26 -23.81
N ARG A 195 -9.13 6.89 -23.45
CA ARG A 195 -9.12 8.11 -22.63
C ARG A 195 -8.50 7.89 -21.26
N TRP A 196 -8.79 6.77 -20.61
CA TRP A 196 -8.17 6.40 -19.33
C TRP A 196 -6.67 6.14 -19.50
N ILE A 197 -6.32 5.35 -20.52
CA ILE A 197 -4.92 4.98 -20.81
C ILE A 197 -4.08 6.24 -21.05
N ASN A 198 -4.58 7.17 -21.87
CA ASN A 198 -3.92 8.45 -22.14
C ASN A 198 -3.77 9.27 -20.85
N ALA A 199 -4.81 9.35 -20.00
CA ALA A 199 -4.73 10.06 -18.72
C ALA A 199 -3.69 9.44 -17.78
N VAL A 200 -3.57 8.11 -17.73
CA VAL A 200 -2.51 7.42 -16.96
C VAL A 200 -1.13 7.87 -17.47
N GLN A 201 -0.90 7.76 -18.78
CA GLN A 201 0.39 8.08 -19.38
C GLN A 201 0.76 9.55 -19.19
N SER A 202 -0.21 10.46 -19.35
CA SER A 202 -0.10 11.89 -19.04
C SER A 202 0.32 12.10 -17.58
N ALA A 203 -0.36 11.45 -16.63
CA ALA A 203 -0.09 11.58 -15.20
C ALA A 203 1.29 11.02 -14.80
N LEU A 204 1.70 9.86 -15.33
CA LEU A 204 3.03 9.29 -15.09
C LEU A 204 4.14 10.19 -15.66
N ALA A 205 3.97 10.69 -16.88
CA ALA A 205 4.91 11.61 -17.50
C ALA A 205 5.02 12.94 -16.74
N ALA A 206 3.89 13.49 -16.30
CA ALA A 206 3.87 14.68 -15.45
C ALA A 206 4.53 14.43 -14.09
N GLY A 207 4.23 13.30 -13.46
CA GLY A 207 4.81 12.90 -12.19
C GLY A 207 6.33 12.83 -12.26
N ARG A 208 6.89 12.14 -13.26
CA ARG A 208 8.34 12.04 -13.48
C ARG A 208 9.01 13.40 -13.66
N ARG A 209 8.31 14.40 -14.24
CA ARG A 209 8.83 15.78 -14.34
C ARG A 209 8.79 16.54 -13.01
N SER A 210 7.85 16.21 -12.13
CA SER A 210 7.69 16.84 -10.81
C SER A 210 8.57 16.20 -9.72
N VAL A 211 9.24 15.08 -10.00
CA VAL A 211 10.19 14.45 -9.07
C VAL A 211 11.30 15.43 -8.74
N ARG A 212 11.54 15.61 -7.44
CA ARG A 212 12.67 16.37 -6.93
C ARG A 212 13.95 15.64 -7.29
N ARG A 213 14.76 16.23 -8.16
CA ARG A 213 16.13 15.74 -8.38
C ARG A 213 16.90 15.97 -7.09
N GLY A 214 17.40 14.90 -6.48
CA GLY A 214 18.32 15.00 -5.36
C GLY A 214 19.50 15.87 -5.76
N GLY A 215 19.85 16.83 -4.90
CA GLY A 215 21.07 17.63 -5.03
C GLY A 215 22.32 16.80 -4.79
#